data_AF-A0A6B2G3K4-F1
#
_entry.id   AF-A0A6B2G3K4-F1
#
_cell.length_a   1.000
_cell.length_b   1.000
_cell.length_c   1.000
_cell.angle_alpha   90.00
_cell.angle_beta   90.00
_cell.angle_gamma   90.00
#
_symmetry.space_group_name_H-M   'P 1'
#
loop_
_entity.id
_entity.type
_entity.pdbx_description
1 polymer ?
#
loop_
_entity_poly.entity_id
_entity_poly.type
_entity_poly.pdbx_seq_one_letter_code
_entity_poly.pdbx_strand_id
1 'polypeptide(L)'
;NTMVATKSSEICFVDLAGAERQSTTMSEGVRLKEASSINKSLLFLNRCIQEMREYRVNVNKNFVVPYRESKLTQLLHSFFIGRARMVLLVNISPSINWFDDTFSVLKFSSLTKEALSRPIGVDLHQAVKTDAVLNDLASANLSEMSKSDLIDIIHTLRRKVLDGDRNIDSYDYVVREEMSQFTMDMINEIEEEKEKQILMQKKLVAESYLVKIEILKDEIAQLHSRLDSTNVHFETQLSEENEKLRTELALKDERFQQLMIDVETYKIDGRNEIDVLEKQNKNYEQFIGENNREITKLNLIIENYQNEISGLKNQISGLNIDSEKDRQHYIELTTLREAFDKLNNRNLFYIDQFKQIPIICADRIQGLKLNITTTKSDIDSFKRQIFDTLNTIKSSTTLLADKYRHYINCDEDIRKLSAEYSNLKESIDLSISKIISRCKTIL
;
A
#
# COMPACT_ATOMS: atom_id res chain seq x y z
N ASN A 1 -80.09 15.62 48.12
CA ASN A 1 -78.84 15.65 47.32
C ASN A 1 -78.57 14.28 46.72
N THR A 2 -79.20 14.01 45.58
CA THR A 2 -78.92 12.83 44.75
C THR A 2 -77.60 13.10 44.02
N MET A 3 -76.50 12.47 44.46
CA MET A 3 -75.25 12.51 43.70
C MET A 3 -75.49 11.80 42.37
N VAL A 4 -75.51 12.55 41.28
CA VAL A 4 -75.49 11.99 39.92
C VAL A 4 -74.12 11.35 39.75
N ALA A 5 -74.07 10.01 39.75
CA ALA A 5 -72.84 9.27 39.48
C ALA A 5 -72.42 9.52 38.03
N THR A 6 -71.42 10.37 37.83
CA THR A 6 -70.83 10.59 36.51
C THR A 6 -69.94 9.38 36.17
N LYS A 7 -70.25 8.68 35.08
CA LYS A 7 -69.44 7.56 34.59
C LYS A 7 -68.21 8.12 33.87
N SER A 8 -67.01 7.88 34.41
CA SER A 8 -65.74 8.21 33.76
C SER A 8 -65.03 6.94 33.27
N SER A 9 -64.37 7.04 32.13
CA SER A 9 -63.52 5.97 31.56
C SER A 9 -62.13 6.55 31.32
N GLU A 10 -61.09 5.79 31.68
CA GLU A 10 -59.69 6.16 31.47
C GLU A 10 -59.04 5.13 30.53
N ILE A 11 -58.31 5.62 29.52
CA ILE A 11 -57.51 4.80 28.61
C ILE A 11 -56.07 5.29 28.72
N CYS A 12 -55.14 4.37 28.97
CA CYS A 12 -53.73 4.66 29.11
C CYS A 12 -52.93 3.86 28.08
N PHE A 13 -52.08 4.55 27.31
CA PHE A 13 -51.10 3.93 26.42
C PHE A 13 -49.73 4.08 27.06
N VAL A 14 -49.02 2.97 27.22
CA VAL A 14 -47.71 2.92 27.85
C VAL A 14 -46.73 2.30 26.86
N ASP A 15 -45.70 3.07 26.50
CA ASP A 15 -44.56 2.59 25.70
C ASP A 15 -43.40 2.24 26.63
N LEU A 16 -42.96 0.99 26.60
CA LEU A 16 -41.89 0.47 27.45
C LEU A 16 -40.65 0.23 26.60
N ALA A 17 -39.50 0.71 27.09
CA ALA A 17 -38.21 0.40 26.49
C ALA A 17 -37.91 -1.11 26.53
N GLY A 18 -36.99 -1.56 25.69
CA GLY A 18 -36.57 -2.95 25.63
C GLY A 18 -35.82 -3.42 26.89
N ALA A 19 -35.77 -4.73 27.07
CA ALA A 19 -35.02 -5.39 28.14
C ALA A 19 -33.66 -5.92 27.66
N GLU A 20 -33.05 -5.25 26.68
CA GLU A 20 -31.83 -5.71 26.03
C GLU A 20 -30.65 -5.88 27.00
N ARG A 21 -29.81 -6.87 26.72
CA ARG A 21 -28.64 -7.18 27.54
C ARG A 21 -27.59 -6.08 27.39
N GLN A 22 -27.02 -5.64 28.51
CA GLN A 22 -25.97 -4.62 28.52
C GLN A 22 -24.71 -5.07 27.77
N SER A 23 -24.43 -6.37 27.71
CA SER A 23 -23.29 -6.95 27.00
C SER A 23 -23.37 -6.77 25.48
N THR A 24 -24.57 -6.59 24.92
CA THR A 24 -24.80 -6.42 23.48
C THR A 24 -24.73 -4.97 23.01
N THR A 25 -24.84 -3.99 23.92
CA THR A 25 -25.03 -2.58 23.55
C THR A 25 -23.76 -1.74 23.64
N MET A 26 -22.60 -2.31 24.02
CA MET A 26 -21.29 -1.62 24.22
C MET A 26 -21.43 -0.21 24.84
N SER A 27 -22.37 -0.06 25.77
CA SER A 27 -22.80 1.24 26.26
C SER A 27 -21.93 1.67 27.43
N GLU A 28 -21.35 2.86 27.35
CA GLU A 28 -20.47 3.42 28.39
C GLU A 28 -21.10 4.66 29.06
N GLY A 29 -20.62 4.98 30.27
CA GLY A 29 -20.94 6.22 30.97
C GLY A 29 -22.43 6.40 31.29
N VAL A 30 -23.03 7.48 30.79
CA VAL A 30 -24.42 7.87 31.09
C VAL A 30 -25.43 6.87 30.50
N ARG A 31 -25.18 6.36 29.29
CA ARG A 31 -26.05 5.37 28.63
C ARG A 31 -26.12 4.05 29.40
N LEU A 32 -25.01 3.66 30.04
CA LEU A 32 -25.00 2.46 30.89
C LEU A 32 -25.90 2.62 32.13
N LYS A 33 -25.89 3.80 32.76
CA LYS A 33 -26.75 4.11 33.92
C LYS A 33 -28.23 4.14 33.55
N GLU A 34 -28.54 4.67 32.37
CA GLU A 34 -29.89 4.68 31.81
C GLU A 34 -30.39 3.25 31.52
N ALA A 35 -29.61 2.46 30.76
CA ALA A 35 -29.94 1.06 30.46
C ALA A 35 -30.10 0.22 31.73
N SER A 36 -29.27 0.44 32.75
CA SER A 36 -29.42 -0.21 34.06
C SER A 36 -30.74 0.15 34.76
N SER A 37 -31.16 1.42 34.66
CA SER A 37 -32.42 1.89 35.25
C SER A 37 -33.65 1.33 34.53
N ILE A 38 -33.60 1.23 33.20
CA ILE A 38 -34.62 0.59 32.36
C ILE A 38 -34.75 -0.90 32.73
N ASN A 39 -33.64 -1.64 32.75
CA ASN A 39 -33.66 -3.05 33.10
C ASN A 39 -34.15 -3.29 34.54
N LYS A 40 -33.84 -2.38 35.47
CA LYS A 40 -34.32 -2.45 36.85
C LYS A 40 -35.84 -2.28 36.94
N SER A 41 -36.45 -1.33 36.23
CA SER A 41 -37.91 -1.13 36.28
C SER A 41 -38.67 -2.29 35.64
N LEU A 42 -38.17 -2.83 34.52
CA LEU A 42 -38.75 -4.01 33.86
C LEU A 42 -38.61 -5.29 34.70
N LEU A 43 -37.50 -5.44 35.42
CA LEU A 43 -37.31 -6.55 36.36
C LEU A 43 -38.36 -6.54 37.47
N PHE A 44 -38.63 -5.38 38.09
CA PHE A 44 -39.65 -5.27 39.13
C PHE A 44 -41.07 -5.49 38.58
N LEU A 45 -41.34 -5.06 37.35
CA LEU A 45 -42.57 -5.37 36.65
C LEU A 45 -42.77 -6.88 36.49
N ASN A 46 -41.75 -7.59 36.01
CA ASN A 46 -41.77 -9.05 35.89
C ASN A 46 -41.97 -9.75 37.24
N ARG A 47 -41.28 -9.29 38.29
CA ARG A 47 -41.47 -9.80 39.66
C ARG A 47 -42.92 -9.62 40.14
N CYS A 48 -43.54 -8.46 39.90
CA CYS A 48 -44.94 -8.25 40.28
C CYS A 48 -45.88 -9.24 39.58
N ILE A 49 -45.68 -9.49 38.28
CA ILE A 49 -46.50 -10.41 37.50
C ILE A 49 -46.32 -11.86 37.96
N GLN A 50 -45.09 -12.26 38.28
CA GLN A 50 -44.80 -13.59 38.83
C GLN A 50 -45.50 -13.80 40.19
N GLU A 51 -45.38 -12.84 41.11
CA GLU A 51 -46.05 -12.93 42.42
C GLU A 51 -47.57 -12.94 42.28
N MET A 52 -48.14 -12.17 41.33
CA MET A 52 -49.58 -12.19 41.03
C MET A 52 -50.05 -13.54 40.49
N ARG A 53 -49.24 -14.20 39.66
CA ARG A 53 -49.51 -15.56 39.18
C ARG A 53 -49.44 -16.57 40.32
N GLU A 54 -48.41 -16.50 41.16
CA GLU A 54 -48.26 -17.38 42.32
C GLU A 54 -49.43 -17.23 43.30
N TYR A 55 -49.88 -16.00 43.55
CA TYR A 55 -51.07 -15.74 44.35
C TYR A 55 -52.33 -16.44 43.81
N ARG A 56 -52.47 -16.56 42.47
CA ARG A 56 -53.59 -17.29 41.85
C ARG A 56 -53.48 -18.80 42.02
N VAL A 57 -52.26 -19.35 41.94
CA VAL A 57 -52.02 -20.80 42.00
C VAL A 57 -52.05 -21.30 43.45
N ASN A 58 -51.62 -20.49 44.41
CA ASN A 58 -51.38 -20.89 45.80
C ASN A 58 -52.20 -20.05 46.80
N VAL A 59 -53.48 -20.38 46.97
CA VAL A 59 -54.47 -19.62 47.76
C VAL A 59 -54.13 -19.50 49.27
N ASN A 60 -53.26 -20.37 49.81
CA ASN A 60 -53.00 -20.48 51.26
C ASN A 60 -51.70 -19.80 51.75
N LYS A 61 -51.02 -19.00 50.92
CA LYS A 61 -49.79 -18.27 51.30
C LYS A 61 -50.03 -16.76 51.27
N ASN A 62 -49.54 -16.05 52.29
CA ASN A 62 -49.52 -14.59 52.32
C ASN A 62 -48.50 -14.06 51.30
N PHE A 63 -48.92 -13.87 50.06
CA PHE A 63 -48.10 -13.22 49.03
C PHE A 63 -48.31 -11.71 49.05
N VAL A 64 -47.21 -10.96 49.17
CA VAL A 64 -47.21 -9.51 49.04
C VAL A 64 -46.60 -9.17 47.68
N VAL A 65 -47.42 -8.67 46.76
CA VAL A 65 -46.93 -8.24 45.44
C VAL A 65 -46.15 -6.91 45.59
N PRO A 66 -44.89 -6.83 45.12
CA PRO A 66 -43.99 -5.72 45.41
C PRO A 66 -44.22 -4.47 44.52
N TYR A 67 -45.46 -4.00 44.40
CA TYR A 67 -45.80 -2.87 43.52
C TYR A 67 -45.03 -1.59 43.82
N ARG A 68 -44.55 -1.42 45.06
CA ARG A 68 -43.84 -0.22 45.52
C ARG A 68 -42.36 -0.18 45.14
N GLU A 69 -41.77 -1.29 44.67
CA GLU A 69 -40.33 -1.37 44.41
C GLU A 69 -39.86 -0.58 43.17
N SER A 70 -40.78 -0.21 42.27
CA SER A 70 -40.49 0.69 41.15
C SER A 70 -41.60 1.72 40.91
N LYS A 71 -41.24 2.90 40.39
CA LYS A 71 -42.25 3.91 40.00
C LYS A 71 -43.21 3.37 38.93
N LEU A 72 -42.71 2.55 38.01
CA LEU A 72 -43.50 1.94 36.94
C LEU A 72 -44.60 1.03 37.51
N THR A 73 -44.25 0.13 38.43
CA THR A 73 -45.22 -0.78 39.06
C THR A 73 -46.21 -0.07 39.97
N GLN A 74 -45.85 1.08 40.54
CA GLN A 74 -46.78 1.93 41.29
C GLN A 74 -47.81 2.59 40.38
N LEU A 75 -47.39 3.06 39.19
CA LEU A 75 -48.30 3.66 38.21
C LEU A 75 -49.27 2.62 37.62
N LEU A 76 -48.80 1.40 37.37
CA LEU A 76 -49.61 0.33 36.79
C LEU A 76 -50.49 -0.42 37.80
N HIS A 77 -50.36 -0.12 39.09
CA HIS A 77 -51.03 -0.82 40.20
C HIS A 77 -52.56 -0.90 40.03
N SER A 78 -53.21 0.18 39.60
CA SER A 78 -54.67 0.22 39.41
C SER A 78 -55.14 -0.77 38.33
N PHE A 79 -54.34 -0.98 37.29
CA PHE A 79 -54.62 -1.91 36.20
C PHE A 79 -54.40 -3.37 36.63
N PHE A 80 -53.40 -3.63 37.48
CA PHE A 80 -53.11 -4.98 37.97
C PHE A 80 -54.19 -5.54 38.93
N ILE A 81 -54.88 -4.69 39.68
CA ILE A 81 -55.92 -5.11 40.64
C ILE A 81 -57.30 -5.24 39.95
N GLY A 82 -57.36 -5.16 38.62
CA GLY A 82 -58.59 -5.45 37.86
C GLY A 82 -59.57 -4.29 37.75
N ARG A 83 -59.14 -3.04 38.00
CA ARG A 83 -59.98 -1.84 37.78
C ARG A 83 -60.05 -1.42 36.30
N ALA A 84 -59.26 -2.04 35.43
CA ALA A 84 -59.19 -1.73 34.02
C ALA A 84 -58.86 -2.99 33.21
N ARG A 85 -59.23 -2.98 31.92
CA ARG A 85 -58.79 -4.01 30.96
C ARG A 85 -57.38 -3.68 30.52
N MET A 86 -56.47 -4.66 30.60
CA MET A 86 -55.09 -4.53 30.15
C MET A 86 -54.89 -5.32 28.85
N VAL A 87 -54.28 -4.68 27.86
CA VAL A 87 -53.81 -5.31 26.63
C VAL A 87 -52.30 -5.10 26.57
N LEU A 88 -51.55 -6.19 26.41
CA LEU A 88 -50.10 -6.15 26.23
C LEU A 88 -49.77 -6.38 24.76
N LEU A 89 -49.14 -5.39 24.12
CA LEU A 89 -48.57 -5.53 22.78
C LEU A 89 -47.11 -5.94 22.91
N VAL A 90 -46.72 -7.00 22.20
CA VAL A 90 -45.40 -7.61 22.32
C VAL A 90 -44.70 -7.56 20.97
N ASN A 91 -43.56 -6.88 20.92
CA ASN A 91 -42.73 -6.80 19.72
C ASN A 91 -41.67 -7.90 19.76
N ILE A 92 -41.58 -8.69 18.70
CA ILE A 92 -40.60 -9.79 18.57
C ILE A 92 -39.66 -9.54 17.39
N SER A 93 -38.41 -10.01 17.52
CA SER A 93 -37.45 -10.00 16.42
C SER A 93 -37.40 -11.38 15.76
N PRO A 94 -37.55 -11.49 14.42
CA PRO A 94 -37.45 -12.76 13.70
C PRO A 94 -35.99 -13.22 13.48
N SER A 95 -35.01 -12.42 13.90
CA SER A 95 -33.58 -12.74 13.71
C SER A 95 -33.08 -13.73 14.77
N ILE A 96 -32.32 -14.73 14.33
CA ILE A 96 -31.72 -15.75 15.20
C ILE A 96 -30.78 -15.16 16.26
N ASN A 97 -30.14 -14.02 15.95
CA ASN A 97 -29.24 -13.33 16.88
C ASN A 97 -29.98 -12.79 18.13
N TRP A 98 -31.30 -12.66 18.06
CA TRP A 98 -32.15 -12.16 19.13
C TRP A 98 -33.06 -13.25 19.71
N PHE A 99 -32.79 -14.52 19.42
CA PHE A 99 -33.62 -15.65 19.84
C PHE A 99 -33.88 -15.66 21.35
N ASP A 100 -32.83 -15.50 22.17
CA ASP A 100 -32.95 -15.51 23.63
C ASP A 100 -33.85 -14.39 24.18
N ASP A 101 -33.72 -13.19 23.61
CA ASP A 101 -34.48 -12.01 24.05
C ASP A 101 -35.93 -12.12 23.59
N THR A 102 -36.16 -12.54 22.33
CA THR A 102 -37.51 -12.88 21.82
C THR A 102 -38.16 -13.96 22.68
N PHE A 103 -37.45 -15.04 23.03
CA PHE A 103 -37.96 -16.11 23.88
C PHE A 103 -38.30 -15.61 25.29
N SER A 104 -37.45 -14.77 25.88
CA SER A 104 -37.68 -14.19 27.21
C SER A 104 -38.93 -13.31 27.25
N VAL A 105 -39.15 -12.50 26.22
CA VAL A 105 -40.33 -11.63 26.10
C VAL A 105 -41.61 -12.45 25.85
N LEU A 106 -41.56 -13.52 25.06
CA LEU A 106 -42.68 -14.45 24.88
C LEU A 106 -43.03 -15.21 26.17
N LYS A 107 -42.03 -15.61 26.96
CA LYS A 107 -42.27 -16.20 28.28
C LYS A 107 -42.96 -15.20 29.21
N PHE A 108 -42.50 -13.95 29.22
CA PHE A 108 -43.13 -12.88 29.99
C PHE A 108 -44.59 -12.64 29.59
N SER A 109 -44.90 -12.64 28.29
CA SER A 109 -46.27 -12.43 27.81
C SER A 109 -47.22 -13.57 28.22
N SER A 110 -46.75 -14.83 28.18
CA SER A 110 -47.49 -15.99 28.69
C SER A 110 -47.81 -15.85 30.19
N LEU A 111 -46.80 -15.52 30.99
CA LEU A 111 -46.98 -15.31 32.44
C LEU A 111 -47.95 -14.17 32.74
N THR A 112 -47.89 -13.08 31.97
CA THR A 112 -48.79 -11.92 32.10
C THR A 112 -50.23 -12.32 31.78
N LYS A 113 -50.44 -13.11 30.72
CA LYS A 113 -51.76 -13.65 30.38
C LYS A 113 -52.32 -14.50 31.51
N GLU A 114 -51.52 -15.40 32.09
CA GLU A 114 -51.94 -16.24 33.23
C GLU A 114 -52.26 -15.40 34.48
N ALA A 115 -51.44 -14.40 34.80
CA ALA A 115 -51.63 -13.52 35.95
C ALA A 115 -52.86 -12.61 35.83
N LEU A 116 -53.30 -12.28 34.61
CA LEU A 116 -54.36 -11.29 34.35
C LEU A 116 -55.66 -11.86 33.75
N SER A 117 -55.71 -13.15 33.38
CA SER A 117 -56.92 -13.77 32.80
C SER A 117 -58.03 -13.95 33.85
N ARG A 118 -59.12 -13.18 33.69
CA ARG A 118 -60.37 -13.11 34.48
C ARG A 118 -60.24 -12.61 35.95
N PRO A 119 -61.27 -11.87 36.44
CA PRO A 119 -61.23 -11.16 37.72
C PRO A 119 -61.57 -12.07 38.90
N ILE A 120 -61.06 -11.67 40.06
CA ILE A 120 -61.59 -12.00 41.37
C ILE A 120 -63.06 -11.51 41.41
N GLY A 121 -64.02 -12.45 41.37
CA GLY A 121 -65.41 -12.29 41.83
C GLY A 121 -66.34 -11.28 41.14
N VAL A 122 -66.90 -11.62 39.97
CA VAL A 122 -68.14 -10.98 39.49
C VAL A 122 -69.07 -12.03 38.83
N ASP A 123 -70.31 -12.09 39.32
CA ASP A 123 -71.37 -13.10 39.10
C ASP A 123 -71.66 -13.56 37.67
N LEU A 124 -71.83 -14.87 37.51
CA LEU A 124 -72.23 -15.57 36.28
C LEU A 124 -73.70 -16.03 36.37
N HIS A 125 -74.65 -15.10 36.57
CA HIS A 125 -76.08 -15.45 36.76
C HIS A 125 -77.03 -15.06 35.62
N GLN A 126 -76.53 -14.61 34.47
CA GLN A 126 -77.40 -14.23 33.35
C GLN A 126 -76.87 -14.78 32.02
N ALA A 127 -77.24 -16.03 31.69
CA ALA A 127 -77.44 -16.49 30.31
C ALA A 127 -77.71 -18.01 30.21
N VAL A 128 -78.91 -18.49 30.59
CA VAL A 128 -79.55 -19.66 29.94
C VAL A 128 -81.07 -19.49 30.06
N LYS A 129 -81.82 -19.72 28.97
CA LYS A 129 -83.28 -19.73 28.87
C LYS A 129 -83.91 -20.86 29.71
N THR A 130 -83.89 -20.77 31.04
CA THR A 130 -84.54 -21.72 31.95
C THR A 130 -86.02 -21.41 32.21
N ASP A 131 -86.48 -20.19 31.84
CA ASP A 131 -87.79 -19.69 32.26
C ASP A 131 -88.99 -20.42 31.62
N ALA A 132 -88.89 -20.88 30.37
CA ALA A 132 -90.01 -21.59 29.72
C ALA A 132 -90.24 -22.99 30.30
N VAL A 133 -89.15 -23.71 30.64
CA VAL A 133 -89.22 -25.07 31.22
C VAL A 133 -89.64 -25.02 32.69
N LEU A 134 -89.17 -24.01 33.44
CA LEU A 134 -89.57 -23.79 34.82
C LEU A 134 -91.03 -23.34 34.95
N ASN A 135 -91.55 -22.54 34.02
CA ASN A 135 -92.96 -22.11 34.03
C ASN A 135 -93.93 -23.25 33.70
N ASP A 136 -93.60 -24.14 32.77
CA ASP A 136 -94.39 -25.35 32.49
C ASP A 136 -94.43 -26.30 33.69
N LEU A 137 -93.33 -26.43 34.44
CA LEU A 137 -93.23 -27.25 35.66
C LEU A 137 -93.94 -26.64 36.87
N ALA A 138 -93.91 -25.30 37.00
CA ALA A 138 -94.55 -24.58 38.10
C ALA A 138 -96.09 -24.61 38.03
N SER A 139 -96.66 -24.85 36.85
CA SER A 139 -98.11 -24.98 36.66
C SER A 139 -98.66 -26.40 36.85
N ALA A 140 -97.79 -27.40 36.99
CA ALA A 140 -98.17 -28.78 37.26
C ALA A 140 -98.17 -29.06 38.77
N ASN A 141 -99.30 -29.48 39.35
CA ASN A 141 -99.39 -29.90 40.76
C ASN A 141 -98.76 -31.29 40.95
N LEU A 142 -97.43 -31.34 41.03
CA LEU A 142 -96.61 -32.55 41.09
C LEU A 142 -96.94 -33.47 42.30
N SER A 143 -97.56 -32.94 43.34
CA SER A 143 -97.88 -33.65 44.58
C SER A 143 -99.12 -34.56 44.53
N GLU A 144 -100.00 -34.39 43.54
CA GLU A 144 -101.24 -35.19 43.38
C GLU A 144 -101.20 -36.14 42.16
N MET A 145 -100.09 -36.16 41.41
CA MET A 145 -99.97 -36.94 40.17
C MET A 145 -99.62 -38.40 40.44
N SER A 146 -100.11 -39.30 39.58
CA SER A 146 -99.75 -40.71 39.67
C SER A 146 -98.31 -40.94 39.23
N LYS A 147 -97.73 -42.07 39.66
CA LYS A 147 -96.33 -42.42 39.34
C LYS A 147 -96.09 -42.58 37.83
N SER A 148 -97.09 -42.99 37.03
CA SER A 148 -96.96 -43.06 35.58
C SER A 148 -96.89 -41.67 34.95
N ASP A 149 -97.71 -40.74 35.41
CA ASP A 149 -97.77 -39.38 34.85
C ASP A 149 -96.46 -38.62 35.12
N LEU A 150 -95.86 -38.84 36.30
CA LEU A 150 -94.53 -38.31 36.63
C LEU A 150 -93.44 -38.88 35.72
N ILE A 151 -93.50 -40.17 35.38
CA ILE A 151 -92.54 -40.82 34.47
C ILE A 151 -92.68 -40.24 33.05
N ASP A 152 -93.90 -40.00 32.58
CA ASP A 152 -94.16 -39.42 31.26
C ASP A 152 -93.68 -37.97 31.15
N ILE A 153 -93.84 -37.17 32.21
CA ILE A 153 -93.27 -35.81 32.28
C ILE A 153 -91.74 -35.86 32.23
N ILE A 154 -91.10 -36.76 33.00
CA ILE A 154 -89.63 -36.93 32.98
C ILE A 154 -89.15 -37.31 31.58
N HIS A 155 -89.83 -38.24 30.90
CA HIS A 155 -89.47 -38.61 29.54
C HIS A 155 -89.64 -37.45 28.55
N THR A 156 -90.69 -36.65 28.71
CA THR A 156 -90.94 -35.48 27.86
C THR A 156 -89.90 -34.39 28.08
N LEU A 157 -89.53 -34.10 29.33
CA LEU A 157 -88.48 -33.13 29.67
C LEU A 157 -87.11 -33.61 29.19
N ARG A 158 -86.79 -34.89 29.36
CA ARG A 158 -85.54 -35.46 28.86
C ARG A 158 -85.44 -35.35 27.34
N ARG A 159 -86.54 -35.52 26.61
CA ARG A 159 -86.60 -35.32 25.16
C ARG A 159 -86.37 -33.85 24.80
N LYS A 160 -87.06 -32.92 25.46
CA LYS A 160 -86.87 -31.47 25.25
C LYS A 160 -85.44 -30.99 25.55
N VAL A 161 -84.78 -31.53 26.59
CA VAL A 161 -83.38 -31.22 26.91
C VAL A 161 -82.45 -31.77 25.84
N LEU A 162 -82.63 -33.02 25.41
CA LEU A 162 -81.83 -33.62 24.33
C LEU A 162 -82.02 -32.88 22.99
N ASP A 163 -83.23 -32.43 22.69
CA ASP A 163 -83.51 -31.63 21.49
C ASP A 163 -82.89 -30.21 21.62
N GLY A 164 -82.86 -29.64 22.83
CA GLY A 164 -82.18 -28.38 23.14
C GLY A 164 -80.66 -28.47 22.95
N ASP A 165 -80.03 -29.54 23.46
CA ASP A 165 -78.59 -29.80 23.31
C ASP A 165 -78.22 -30.00 21.83
N ARG A 166 -79.02 -30.76 21.07
CA ARG A 166 -78.82 -30.93 19.62
C ARG A 166 -78.91 -29.61 18.85
N ASN A 167 -79.82 -28.73 19.26
CA ASN A 167 -79.94 -27.41 18.65
C ASN A 167 -78.73 -26.52 18.99
N ILE A 168 -78.22 -26.57 20.23
CA ILE A 168 -77.01 -25.83 20.64
C ILE A 168 -75.79 -26.30 19.83
N ASP A 169 -75.60 -27.62 19.68
CA ASP A 169 -74.50 -28.17 18.87
C ASP A 169 -74.62 -27.77 17.39
N SER A 170 -75.84 -27.75 16.85
CA SER A 170 -76.09 -27.28 15.48
C SER A 170 -75.80 -25.78 15.32
N TYR A 171 -76.13 -24.95 16.31
CA TYR A 171 -75.82 -23.51 16.28
C TYR A 171 -74.31 -23.26 16.47
N ASP A 172 -73.63 -23.98 17.35
CA ASP A 172 -72.18 -23.88 17.53
C ASP A 172 -71.43 -24.28 16.25
N TYR A 173 -71.90 -25.33 15.56
CA TYR A 173 -71.36 -25.72 14.25
C TYR A 173 -71.49 -24.60 13.21
N VAL A 174 -72.68 -24.03 13.05
CA VAL A 174 -72.91 -22.95 12.06
C VAL A 174 -72.06 -21.71 12.38
N VAL A 175 -72.02 -21.29 13.65
CA VAL A 175 -71.22 -20.13 14.06
C VAL A 175 -69.72 -20.39 13.86
N ARG A 176 -69.22 -21.60 14.14
CA ARG A 176 -67.82 -21.96 13.87
C ARG A 176 -67.49 -21.95 12.38
N GLU A 177 -68.38 -22.44 11.54
CA GLU A 177 -68.17 -22.46 10.09
C GLU A 177 -68.13 -21.04 9.52
N GLU A 178 -69.09 -20.19 9.91
CA GLU A 178 -69.13 -18.78 9.51
C GLU A 178 -67.89 -18.01 10.01
N MET A 179 -67.48 -18.22 11.26
CA MET A 179 -66.27 -17.62 11.81
C MET A 179 -65.00 -18.11 11.11
N SER A 180 -64.93 -19.40 10.77
CA SER A 180 -63.79 -19.99 10.06
C SER A 180 -63.67 -19.38 8.67
N GLN A 181 -64.78 -19.27 7.93
CA GLN A 181 -64.81 -18.64 6.62
C GLN A 181 -64.39 -17.16 6.69
N PHE A 182 -64.96 -16.39 7.63
CA PHE A 182 -64.59 -14.99 7.83
C PHE A 182 -63.10 -14.83 8.17
N THR A 183 -62.55 -15.68 9.03
CA THR A 183 -61.12 -15.63 9.34
C THR A 183 -60.24 -16.00 8.16
N MET A 184 -60.68 -16.94 7.31
CA MET A 184 -59.93 -17.36 6.13
C MET A 184 -59.89 -16.26 5.07
N ASP A 185 -61.01 -15.59 4.83
CA ASP A 185 -61.09 -14.45 3.89
C ASP A 185 -60.20 -13.29 4.37
N MET A 186 -60.22 -12.98 5.67
CA MET A 186 -59.36 -11.96 6.26
C MET A 186 -57.86 -12.32 6.19
N ILE A 187 -57.50 -13.60 6.36
CA ILE A 187 -56.11 -14.07 6.21
C ILE A 187 -55.65 -13.89 4.76
N ASN A 188 -56.46 -14.30 3.79
CA ASN A 188 -56.12 -14.16 2.37
C ASN A 188 -55.91 -12.68 1.97
N GLU A 189 -56.77 -11.77 2.44
CA GLU A 189 -56.63 -10.34 2.18
C GLU A 189 -55.32 -9.77 2.77
N ILE A 190 -54.96 -10.21 3.98
CA ILE A 190 -53.68 -9.83 4.61
C ILE A 190 -52.49 -10.40 3.83
N GLU A 191 -52.56 -11.65 3.38
CA GLU A 191 -51.51 -12.30 2.61
C GLU A 191 -51.26 -11.58 1.28
N GLU A 192 -52.33 -11.25 0.52
CA GLU A 192 -52.21 -10.50 -0.72
C GLU A 192 -51.58 -9.11 -0.51
N GLU A 193 -51.98 -8.39 0.53
CA GLU A 193 -51.42 -7.08 0.84
C GLU A 193 -49.94 -7.18 1.26
N LYS A 194 -49.57 -8.23 1.99
CA LYS A 194 -48.18 -8.50 2.36
C LYS A 194 -47.32 -8.83 1.15
N GLU A 195 -47.82 -9.62 0.20
CA GLU A 195 -47.10 -9.90 -1.04
C GLU A 195 -46.84 -8.62 -1.85
N LYS A 196 -47.83 -7.74 -1.97
CA LYS A 196 -47.67 -6.42 -2.62
C LYS A 196 -46.62 -5.57 -1.93
N GLN A 197 -46.62 -5.52 -0.59
CA GLN A 197 -45.61 -4.78 0.18
C GLN A 197 -44.19 -5.35 -0.02
N ILE A 198 -44.03 -6.67 0.00
CA ILE A 198 -42.74 -7.33 -0.24
C ILE A 198 -42.24 -7.02 -1.66
N LEU A 199 -43.13 -7.07 -2.66
CA LEU A 199 -42.79 -6.77 -4.04
C LEU A 199 -42.32 -5.31 -4.20
N MET A 200 -43.03 -4.37 -3.57
CA MET A 200 -42.66 -2.95 -3.59
C MET A 200 -41.29 -2.71 -2.91
N GLN A 201 -41.04 -3.34 -1.77
CA GLN A 201 -39.74 -3.24 -1.09
C GLN A 201 -38.61 -3.82 -1.94
N LYS A 202 -38.82 -4.99 -2.56
CA LYS A 202 -37.85 -5.59 -3.50
C LYS A 202 -37.52 -4.63 -4.64
N LYS A 203 -38.53 -3.96 -5.21
CA LYS A 203 -38.36 -2.97 -6.29
C LYS A 203 -37.52 -1.77 -5.84
N LEU A 204 -37.86 -1.16 -4.71
CA LEU A 204 -37.12 -0.01 -4.16
C LEU A 204 -35.66 -0.34 -3.87
N VAL A 205 -35.39 -1.53 -3.31
CA VAL A 205 -34.02 -1.98 -3.05
C VAL A 205 -33.26 -2.19 -4.36
N ALA A 206 -33.87 -2.80 -5.38
CA ALA A 206 -33.26 -2.98 -6.69
C ALA A 206 -32.92 -1.63 -7.36
N GLU A 207 -33.84 -0.66 -7.33
CA GLU A 207 -33.62 0.70 -7.85
C GLU A 207 -32.46 1.39 -7.12
N SER A 208 -32.37 1.26 -5.80
CA SER A 208 -31.25 1.79 -5.01
C SER A 208 -29.90 1.19 -5.43
N TYR A 209 -29.84 -0.12 -5.67
CA TYR A 209 -28.62 -0.77 -6.15
C TYR A 209 -28.24 -0.34 -7.58
N LEU A 210 -29.22 -0.12 -8.46
CA LEU A 210 -28.93 0.37 -9.82
C LEU A 210 -28.25 1.74 -9.80
N VAL A 211 -28.76 2.68 -9.01
CA VAL A 211 -28.13 4.00 -8.84
C VAL A 211 -26.71 3.86 -8.31
N LYS A 212 -26.49 2.97 -7.33
CA LYS A 212 -25.15 2.73 -6.76
C LYS A 212 -24.18 2.14 -7.80
N ILE A 213 -24.65 1.23 -8.65
CA ILE A 213 -23.85 0.67 -9.76
C ILE A 213 -23.47 1.78 -10.75
N GLU A 214 -24.38 2.71 -11.04
CA GLU A 214 -24.15 3.82 -11.97
C GLU A 214 -23.07 4.77 -11.44
N ILE A 215 -23.15 5.16 -10.17
CA ILE A 215 -22.12 5.98 -9.49
C ILE A 215 -20.75 5.27 -9.52
N LEU A 216 -20.71 3.97 -9.20
CA LEU A 216 -19.46 3.20 -9.22
C LEU A 216 -18.86 3.09 -10.63
N LYS A 217 -19.69 3.01 -11.67
CA LYS A 217 -19.22 3.03 -13.06
C LYS A 217 -18.55 4.37 -13.41
N ASP A 218 -19.14 5.48 -12.99
CA ASP A 218 -18.57 6.81 -13.21
C ASP A 218 -17.24 6.99 -12.46
N GLU A 219 -17.16 6.53 -11.20
CA GLU A 219 -15.91 6.53 -10.43
C GLU A 219 -14.80 5.71 -11.11
N ILE A 220 -15.14 4.52 -11.61
CA ILE A 220 -14.20 3.66 -12.35
C ILE A 220 -13.73 4.37 -13.64
N ALA A 221 -14.64 5.02 -14.38
CA ALA A 221 -14.28 5.75 -15.60
C ALA A 221 -13.33 6.93 -15.31
N GLN A 222 -13.56 7.66 -14.22
CA GLN A 222 -12.68 8.75 -13.79
C GLN A 222 -11.30 8.23 -13.37
N LEU A 223 -11.24 7.10 -12.64
CA LEU A 223 -9.97 6.47 -12.28
C LEU A 223 -9.18 6.00 -13.50
N HIS A 224 -9.83 5.38 -14.49
CA HIS A 224 -9.18 5.01 -15.74
C HIS A 224 -8.62 6.22 -16.48
N SER A 225 -9.38 7.31 -16.62
CA SER A 225 -8.89 8.54 -17.27
C SER A 225 -7.67 9.16 -16.54
N ARG A 226 -7.65 9.10 -15.21
CA ARG A 226 -6.48 9.54 -14.42
C ARG A 226 -5.27 8.63 -14.62
N LEU A 227 -5.48 7.32 -14.70
CA LEU A 227 -4.42 6.37 -14.98
C LEU A 227 -3.81 6.61 -16.37
N ASP A 228 -4.65 6.78 -17.39
CA ASP A 228 -4.20 7.03 -18.77
C ASP A 228 -3.40 8.33 -18.87
N SER A 229 -3.88 9.43 -18.27
CA SER A 229 -3.14 10.70 -18.28
C SER A 229 -1.80 10.62 -17.54
N THR A 230 -1.75 9.84 -16.45
CA THR A 230 -0.50 9.60 -15.69
C THR A 230 0.49 8.76 -16.50
N ASN A 231 0.02 7.71 -17.18
CA ASN A 231 0.86 6.86 -18.04
C ASN A 231 1.46 7.66 -19.20
N VAL A 232 0.63 8.46 -19.90
CA VAL A 232 1.12 9.34 -20.98
C VAL A 232 2.17 10.32 -20.46
N HIS A 233 1.98 10.88 -19.27
CA HIS A 233 2.96 11.79 -18.66
C HIS A 233 4.30 11.09 -18.39
N PHE A 234 4.28 9.89 -17.80
CA PHE A 234 5.50 9.11 -17.55
C PHE A 234 6.20 8.67 -18.83
N GLU A 235 5.46 8.21 -19.84
CA GLU A 235 6.03 7.84 -21.14
C GLU A 235 6.70 9.03 -21.82
N THR A 236 6.09 10.22 -21.74
CA THR A 236 6.66 11.46 -22.27
C THR A 236 7.95 11.83 -21.54
N GLN A 237 7.96 11.82 -20.21
CA GLN A 237 9.17 12.12 -19.42
C GLN A 237 10.30 11.12 -19.71
N LEU A 238 9.98 9.83 -19.82
CA LEU A 238 10.95 8.80 -20.14
C LEU A 238 11.53 8.99 -21.55
N SER A 239 10.69 9.36 -22.52
CA SER A 239 11.15 9.67 -23.88
C SER A 239 12.11 10.86 -23.91
N GLU A 240 11.76 11.95 -23.22
CA GLU A 240 12.61 13.15 -23.13
C GLU A 240 13.96 12.87 -22.45
N GLU A 241 13.97 12.09 -21.37
CA GLU A 241 15.22 11.73 -20.68
C GLU A 241 16.10 10.81 -21.54
N ASN A 242 15.49 9.87 -22.26
CA ASN A 242 16.21 9.01 -23.20
C ASN A 242 16.82 9.80 -24.36
N GLU A 243 16.13 10.81 -24.89
CA GLU A 243 16.66 11.66 -25.95
C GLU A 243 17.84 12.52 -25.45
N LYS A 244 17.74 13.06 -24.23
CA LYS A 244 18.86 13.77 -23.56
C LYS A 244 20.08 12.86 -23.36
N LEU A 245 19.87 11.62 -22.92
CA LEU A 245 20.98 10.67 -22.74
C LEU A 245 21.61 10.27 -24.08
N ARG A 246 20.81 10.08 -25.13
CA ARG A 246 21.30 9.77 -26.49
C ARG A 246 22.14 10.91 -27.05
N THR A 247 21.70 12.15 -26.89
CA THR A 247 22.46 13.33 -27.35
C THR A 247 23.76 13.53 -26.57
N GLU A 248 23.75 13.34 -25.24
CA GLU A 248 24.97 13.39 -24.42
C GLU A 248 25.97 12.29 -24.82
N LEU A 249 25.49 11.07 -25.07
CA LEU A 249 26.33 9.95 -25.52
C LEU A 249 26.98 10.26 -26.88
N ALA A 250 26.20 10.76 -27.84
CA ALA A 250 26.72 11.13 -29.16
C ALA A 250 27.82 12.20 -29.08
N LEU A 251 27.66 13.23 -28.24
CA LEU A 251 28.67 14.27 -28.02
C LEU A 251 29.94 13.71 -27.38
N LYS A 252 29.81 12.77 -26.44
CA LYS A 252 30.97 12.10 -25.81
C LYS A 252 31.70 11.21 -26.81
N ASP A 253 30.97 10.49 -27.66
CA ASP A 253 31.55 9.66 -28.72
C ASP A 253 32.31 10.50 -29.74
N GLU A 254 31.74 11.63 -30.19
CA GLU A 254 32.43 12.57 -31.10
C GLU A 254 33.73 13.10 -30.48
N ARG A 255 33.68 13.52 -29.20
CA ARG A 255 34.88 13.97 -28.48
C ARG A 255 35.92 12.88 -28.31
N PHE A 256 35.50 11.64 -28.07
CA PHE A 256 36.41 10.49 -27.98
C PHE A 256 37.09 10.23 -29.32
N GLN A 257 36.34 10.24 -30.43
CA GLN A 257 36.89 10.08 -31.77
C GLN A 257 37.92 11.18 -32.09
N GLN A 258 37.61 12.44 -31.74
CA GLN A 258 38.56 13.54 -31.93
C GLN A 258 39.84 13.33 -31.13
N LEU A 259 39.74 12.93 -29.85
CA LEU A 259 40.91 12.66 -29.02
C LEU A 259 41.76 11.51 -29.58
N MET A 260 41.13 10.47 -30.14
CA MET A 260 41.83 9.36 -30.79
C MET A 260 42.60 9.81 -32.03
N ILE A 261 42.04 10.73 -32.82
CA ILE A 261 42.74 11.34 -33.95
C ILE A 261 43.94 12.13 -33.45
N ASP A 262 43.74 13.01 -32.46
CA ASP A 262 44.80 13.86 -31.92
C ASP A 262 45.97 13.02 -31.37
N VAL A 263 45.67 11.94 -30.62
CA VAL A 263 46.67 10.99 -30.11
C VAL A 263 47.51 10.39 -31.24
N GLU A 264 46.87 9.96 -32.33
CA GLU A 264 47.59 9.33 -33.44
C GLU A 264 48.41 10.37 -34.21
N THR A 265 47.92 11.60 -34.35
CA THR A 265 48.69 12.73 -34.92
C THR A 265 49.94 13.01 -34.09
N TYR A 266 49.82 13.17 -32.77
CA TYR A 266 50.97 13.42 -31.89
C TYR A 266 52.01 12.29 -31.94
N LYS A 267 51.56 11.04 -32.06
CA LYS A 267 52.45 9.88 -32.19
C LYS A 267 53.21 9.89 -33.52
N ILE A 268 52.57 10.33 -34.61
CA ILE A 268 53.24 10.50 -35.90
C ILE A 268 54.26 11.64 -35.83
N ASP A 269 53.87 12.79 -35.29
CA ASP A 269 54.75 13.95 -35.15
C ASP A 269 55.96 13.64 -34.28
N GLY A 270 55.75 12.98 -33.14
CA GLY A 270 56.84 12.53 -32.27
C GLY A 270 57.77 11.52 -32.95
N ARG A 271 57.25 10.61 -33.79
CA ARG A 271 58.10 9.71 -34.59
C ARG A 271 58.93 10.47 -35.62
N ASN A 272 58.32 11.42 -36.33
CA ASN A 272 59.02 12.25 -37.31
C ASN A 272 60.14 13.06 -36.65
N GLU A 273 59.91 13.62 -35.46
CA GLU A 273 60.92 14.38 -34.73
C GLU A 273 62.07 13.48 -34.26
N ILE A 274 61.77 12.26 -33.79
CA ILE A 274 62.78 11.24 -33.47
C ILE A 274 63.62 10.90 -34.70
N ASP A 275 63.01 10.62 -35.85
CA ASP A 275 63.71 10.28 -37.09
C ASP A 275 64.68 11.41 -37.53
N VAL A 276 64.27 12.67 -37.38
CA VAL A 276 65.11 13.83 -37.66
C VAL A 276 66.31 13.87 -36.71
N LEU A 277 66.07 13.69 -35.41
CA LEU A 277 67.13 13.69 -34.39
C LEU A 277 68.10 12.52 -34.59
N GLU A 278 67.62 11.32 -34.92
CA GLU A 278 68.46 10.16 -35.22
C GLU A 278 69.36 10.40 -36.43
N LYS A 279 68.83 11.01 -37.49
CA LYS A 279 69.61 11.37 -38.68
C LYS A 279 70.68 12.42 -38.37
N GLN A 280 70.35 13.42 -37.56
CA GLN A 280 71.34 14.41 -37.09
C GLN A 280 72.42 13.75 -36.23
N ASN A 281 72.04 12.85 -35.33
CA ASN A 281 72.98 12.15 -34.44
C ASN A 281 73.96 11.29 -35.25
N LYS A 282 73.47 10.59 -36.28
CA LYS A 282 74.32 9.82 -37.20
C LYS A 282 75.33 10.68 -37.95
N ASN A 283 74.93 11.88 -38.39
CA ASN A 283 75.84 12.84 -39.02
C ASN A 283 76.93 13.31 -38.02
N TYR A 284 76.55 13.55 -36.76
CA TYR A 284 77.52 13.92 -35.72
C TYR A 284 78.49 12.79 -35.41
N GLU A 285 78.02 11.55 -35.30
CA GLU A 285 78.88 10.37 -35.11
C GLU A 285 79.89 10.21 -36.25
N GLN A 286 79.46 10.41 -37.50
CA GLN A 286 80.37 10.38 -38.64
C GLN A 286 81.41 11.50 -38.57
N PHE A 287 81.00 12.73 -38.29
CA PHE A 287 81.90 13.88 -38.16
C PHE A 287 82.93 13.68 -37.04
N ILE A 288 82.50 13.16 -35.89
CA ILE A 288 83.39 12.79 -34.78
C ILE A 288 84.38 11.71 -35.22
N GLY A 289 83.90 10.68 -35.93
CA GLY A 289 84.75 9.61 -36.47
C GLY A 289 85.82 10.11 -37.44
N GLU A 290 85.47 11.03 -38.34
CA GLU A 290 86.40 11.67 -39.27
C GLU A 290 87.45 12.51 -38.55
N ASN A 291 87.03 13.36 -37.59
CA ASN A 291 87.95 14.16 -36.79
C ASN A 291 88.88 13.29 -35.93
N ASN A 292 88.39 12.19 -35.36
CA ASN A 292 89.23 11.26 -34.60
C ASN A 292 90.30 10.60 -35.49
N ARG A 293 89.98 10.29 -36.75
CA ARG A 293 90.97 9.79 -37.72
C ARG A 293 92.02 10.85 -38.04
N GLU A 294 91.61 12.10 -38.25
CA GLU A 294 92.54 13.22 -38.46
C GLU A 294 93.44 13.45 -37.24
N ILE A 295 92.88 13.47 -36.02
CA ILE A 295 93.64 13.56 -34.77
C ILE A 295 94.69 12.44 -34.69
N THR A 296 94.30 11.21 -35.05
CA THR A 296 95.22 10.06 -35.02
C THR A 296 96.39 10.25 -36.00
N LYS A 297 96.11 10.74 -37.22
CA LYS A 297 97.17 11.06 -38.20
C LYS A 297 98.10 12.19 -37.70
N LEU A 298 97.53 13.26 -37.14
CA LEU A 298 98.30 14.38 -36.62
C LEU A 298 99.17 13.95 -35.45
N ASN A 299 98.67 13.11 -34.55
CA ASN A 299 99.46 12.55 -33.45
C ASN A 299 100.65 11.74 -33.95
N LEU A 300 100.47 10.91 -34.99
CA LEU A 300 101.58 10.18 -35.64
C LEU A 300 102.64 11.14 -36.23
N ILE A 301 102.21 12.24 -36.84
CA ILE A 301 103.13 13.25 -37.38
C ILE A 301 103.90 13.94 -36.24
N ILE A 302 103.21 14.31 -35.16
CA ILE A 302 103.83 14.92 -33.97
C ILE A 302 104.86 13.96 -33.38
N GLU A 303 104.52 12.68 -33.23
CA GLU A 303 105.42 11.65 -32.72
C GLU A 303 106.68 11.52 -33.60
N ASN A 304 106.52 11.50 -34.92
CA ASN A 304 107.66 11.50 -35.85
C ASN A 304 108.56 12.74 -35.69
N TYR A 305 107.98 13.95 -35.62
CA TYR A 305 108.77 15.17 -35.40
C TYR A 305 109.45 15.19 -34.04
N GLN A 306 108.79 14.70 -32.98
CA GLN A 306 109.40 14.58 -31.65
C GLN A 306 110.61 13.63 -31.69
N ASN A 307 110.51 12.52 -32.41
CA ASN A 307 111.63 11.59 -32.62
C ASN A 307 112.78 12.25 -33.39
N GLU A 308 112.51 12.99 -34.48
CA GLU A 308 113.53 13.75 -35.21
C GLU A 308 114.21 14.81 -34.33
N ILE A 309 113.44 15.61 -33.58
CA ILE A 309 113.97 16.61 -32.66
C ILE A 309 114.85 15.95 -31.60
N SER A 310 114.46 14.80 -31.07
CA SER A 310 115.29 14.04 -30.11
C SER A 310 116.61 13.58 -30.75
N GLY A 311 116.58 13.13 -32.01
CA GLY A 311 117.76 12.75 -32.78
C GLY A 311 118.70 13.92 -33.03
N LEU A 312 118.17 15.06 -33.48
CA LEU A 312 118.94 16.30 -33.67
C LEU A 312 119.52 16.80 -32.35
N LYS A 313 118.76 16.74 -31.25
CA LYS A 313 119.24 17.14 -29.92
C LYS A 313 120.41 16.26 -29.45
N ASN A 314 120.34 14.95 -29.72
CA ASN A 314 121.43 14.01 -29.44
C ASN A 314 122.66 14.33 -30.31
N GLN A 315 122.49 14.63 -31.60
CA GLN A 315 123.58 15.05 -32.49
C GLN A 315 124.23 16.37 -32.03
N ILE A 316 123.43 17.38 -31.67
CA ILE A 316 123.92 18.66 -31.13
C ILE A 316 124.68 18.44 -29.81
N SER A 317 124.20 17.57 -28.93
CA SER A 317 124.91 17.25 -27.67
C SER A 317 126.23 16.50 -27.87
N GLY A 318 126.42 15.85 -29.03
CA GLY A 318 127.66 15.17 -29.42
C GLY A 318 128.67 16.07 -30.13
N LEU A 319 128.29 17.28 -30.53
CA LEU A 319 129.21 18.25 -31.14
C LEU A 319 129.97 19.00 -30.04
N ASN A 320 131.18 18.51 -29.74
CA ASN A 320 132.15 19.17 -28.88
C ASN A 320 132.58 20.48 -29.56
N ILE A 321 132.13 21.63 -29.04
CA ILE A 321 132.46 22.95 -29.58
C ILE A 321 133.91 23.27 -29.19
N ASP A 322 134.82 23.06 -30.13
CA ASP A 322 136.15 23.66 -30.13
C ASP A 322 136.36 24.44 -31.44
N SER A 323 137.03 25.58 -31.31
CA SER A 323 137.01 26.75 -32.19
C SER A 323 137.37 26.52 -33.67
N GLU A 324 136.82 27.41 -34.54
CA GLU A 324 137.35 27.84 -35.86
C GLU A 324 136.64 27.30 -37.14
N LYS A 325 135.32 27.56 -37.30
CA LYS A 325 134.59 27.44 -38.59
C LYS A 325 133.29 28.29 -38.67
N ASP A 326 133.43 29.62 -38.49
CA ASP A 326 132.32 30.56 -38.17
C ASP A 326 131.69 31.34 -39.35
N ARG A 327 131.30 30.69 -40.46
CA ARG A 327 130.42 31.39 -41.43
C ARG A 327 129.34 30.53 -42.07
N GLN A 328 129.64 29.27 -42.38
CA GLN A 328 128.65 28.35 -42.94
C GLN A 328 127.63 27.89 -41.89
N HIS A 329 128.10 27.58 -40.67
CA HIS A 329 127.24 27.16 -39.56
C HIS A 329 126.33 28.26 -39.02
N TYR A 330 126.75 29.54 -39.07
CA TYR A 330 125.89 30.64 -38.62
C TYR A 330 124.68 30.79 -39.55
N ILE A 331 124.87 30.69 -40.87
CA ILE A 331 123.79 30.76 -41.88
C ILE A 331 122.85 29.56 -41.77
N GLU A 332 123.38 28.35 -41.56
CA GLU A 332 122.57 27.14 -41.31
C GLU A 332 121.79 27.25 -39.99
N LEU A 333 122.39 27.81 -38.92
CA LEU A 333 121.71 28.05 -37.65
C LEU A 333 120.58 29.08 -37.77
N THR A 334 120.77 30.19 -38.49
CA THR A 334 119.69 31.18 -38.70
C THR A 334 118.56 30.60 -39.52
N THR A 335 118.85 29.85 -40.59
CA THR A 335 117.82 29.23 -41.43
C THR A 335 117.04 28.14 -40.70
N LEU A 336 117.71 27.31 -39.88
CA LEU A 336 117.06 26.34 -38.99
C LEU A 336 116.18 27.02 -37.93
N ARG A 337 116.62 28.17 -37.40
CA ARG A 337 115.86 28.91 -36.38
C ARG A 337 114.61 29.59 -36.96
N GLU A 338 114.70 30.15 -38.17
CA GLU A 338 113.53 30.67 -38.89
C GLU A 338 112.54 29.57 -39.27
N ALA A 339 113.02 28.39 -39.68
CA ALA A 339 112.17 27.23 -39.96
C ALA A 339 111.46 26.75 -38.68
N PHE A 340 112.20 26.70 -37.55
CA PHE A 340 111.65 26.35 -36.24
C PHE A 340 110.56 27.34 -35.79
N ASP A 341 110.80 28.65 -35.90
CA ASP A 341 109.83 29.66 -35.49
C ASP A 341 108.55 29.62 -36.37
N LYS A 342 108.67 29.36 -37.67
CA LYS A 342 107.51 29.16 -38.56
C LYS A 342 106.70 27.92 -38.17
N LEU A 343 107.37 26.82 -37.86
CA LEU A 343 106.72 25.58 -37.41
C LEU A 343 106.03 25.77 -36.06
N ASN A 344 106.68 26.46 -35.12
CA ASN A 344 106.16 26.71 -33.79
C ASN A 344 104.91 27.61 -33.83
N ASN A 345 104.92 28.66 -34.66
CA ASN A 345 103.74 29.52 -34.85
C ASN A 345 102.57 28.78 -35.50
N ARG A 346 102.83 27.87 -36.45
CA ARG A 346 101.79 27.00 -37.01
C ARG A 346 101.21 26.06 -35.97
N ASN A 347 102.06 25.48 -35.12
CA ASN A 347 101.64 24.60 -34.04
C ASN A 347 100.77 25.35 -33.01
N LEU A 348 101.16 26.57 -32.61
CA LEU A 348 100.34 27.42 -31.75
C LEU A 348 98.97 27.73 -32.37
N PHE A 349 98.90 28.01 -33.67
CA PHE A 349 97.62 28.25 -34.36
C PHE A 349 96.69 27.04 -34.31
N TYR A 350 97.20 25.82 -34.55
CA TYR A 350 96.40 24.60 -34.47
C TYR A 350 95.99 24.26 -33.04
N ILE A 351 96.84 24.51 -32.04
CA ILE A 351 96.50 24.35 -30.62
C ILE A 351 95.35 25.28 -30.22
N ASP A 352 95.35 26.53 -30.70
CA ASP A 352 94.32 27.50 -30.37
C ASP A 352 92.96 27.15 -31.02
N GLN A 353 92.98 26.65 -32.26
CA GLN A 353 91.79 26.06 -32.91
C GLN A 353 91.26 24.84 -32.15
N PHE A 354 92.15 23.97 -31.63
CA PHE A 354 91.76 22.80 -30.84
C PHE A 354 91.08 23.15 -29.51
N LYS A 355 91.47 24.27 -28.88
CA LYS A 355 90.84 24.72 -27.62
C LYS A 355 89.38 25.15 -27.78
N GLN A 356 88.95 25.53 -28.98
CA GLN A 356 87.57 25.97 -29.21
C GLN A 356 86.57 24.82 -29.42
N ILE A 357 87.02 23.66 -29.91
CA ILE A 357 86.15 22.51 -30.20
C ILE A 357 85.39 22.01 -28.96
N PRO A 358 86.01 21.81 -27.78
CA PRO A 358 85.30 21.38 -26.57
C PRO A 358 84.20 22.35 -26.12
N ILE A 359 84.41 23.65 -26.32
CA ILE A 359 83.46 24.70 -25.93
C ILE A 359 82.21 24.63 -26.81
N ILE A 360 82.39 24.55 -28.14
CA ILE A 360 81.28 24.45 -29.10
C ILE A 360 80.49 23.15 -28.88
N CYS A 361 81.17 22.04 -28.57
CA CYS A 361 80.53 20.77 -28.24
C CYS A 361 79.73 20.85 -26.93
N ALA A 362 80.26 21.52 -25.90
CA ALA A 362 79.58 21.68 -24.62
C ALA A 362 78.25 22.45 -24.75
N ASP A 363 78.25 23.57 -25.48
CA ASP A 363 77.04 24.37 -25.71
C ASP A 363 75.96 23.57 -26.46
N ARG A 364 76.35 22.82 -27.50
CA ARG A 364 75.41 21.98 -28.26
C ARG A 364 74.82 20.83 -27.43
N ILE A 365 75.64 20.17 -26.61
CA ILE A 365 75.19 19.11 -25.69
C ILE A 365 74.22 19.69 -24.66
N GLN A 366 74.47 20.90 -24.17
CA GLN A 366 73.58 21.57 -23.23
C GLN A 366 72.22 21.91 -23.86
N GLY A 367 72.20 22.39 -25.11
CA GLY A 367 70.96 22.62 -25.86
C GLY A 367 70.13 21.34 -26.06
N LEU A 368 70.78 20.23 -26.42
CA LEU A 368 70.13 18.92 -26.55
C LEU A 368 69.54 18.42 -25.24
N LYS A 369 70.28 18.56 -24.12
CA LYS A 369 69.76 18.23 -22.79
C LYS A 369 68.51 19.02 -22.47
N LEU A 370 68.49 20.32 -22.77
CA LEU A 370 67.32 21.17 -22.51
C LEU A 370 66.11 20.64 -23.27
N ASN A 371 66.24 20.41 -24.59
CA ASN A 371 65.14 19.90 -25.43
C ASN A 371 64.58 18.57 -24.93
N ILE A 372 65.44 17.59 -24.62
CA ILE A 372 65.01 16.29 -24.08
C ILE A 372 64.22 16.47 -22.78
N THR A 373 64.61 17.44 -21.94
CA THR A 373 63.92 17.71 -20.68
C THR A 373 62.52 18.29 -20.93
N THR A 374 62.38 19.19 -21.91
CA THR A 374 61.09 19.77 -22.32
C THR A 374 60.16 18.69 -22.87
N THR A 375 60.62 17.87 -23.83
CA THR A 375 59.79 16.80 -24.43
C THR A 375 59.33 15.79 -23.38
N LYS A 376 60.18 15.48 -22.39
CA LYS A 376 59.84 14.59 -21.29
C LYS A 376 58.75 15.18 -20.38
N SER A 377 58.80 16.48 -20.11
CA SER A 377 57.75 17.19 -19.37
C SER A 377 56.40 17.13 -20.10
N ASP A 378 56.40 17.31 -21.43
CA ASP A 378 55.18 17.28 -22.24
C ASP A 378 54.54 15.89 -22.26
N ILE A 379 55.35 14.82 -22.38
CA ILE A 379 54.89 13.43 -22.28
C ILE A 379 54.26 13.14 -20.91
N ASP A 380 54.86 13.62 -19.83
CA ASP A 380 54.35 13.40 -18.48
C ASP A 380 53.05 14.18 -18.21
N SER A 381 52.90 15.36 -18.82
CA SER A 381 51.64 16.12 -18.80
C SER A 381 50.52 15.35 -19.52
N PHE A 382 50.80 14.84 -20.72
CA PHE A 382 49.85 14.08 -21.51
C PHE A 382 49.38 12.78 -20.82
N LYS A 383 50.30 12.07 -20.16
CA LYS A 383 49.96 10.88 -19.36
C LYS A 383 48.96 11.20 -18.25
N ARG A 384 49.09 12.36 -17.58
CA ARG A 384 48.13 12.78 -16.55
C ARG A 384 46.76 13.06 -17.16
N GLN A 385 46.71 13.77 -18.29
CA GLN A 385 45.46 14.02 -19.00
C GLN A 385 44.72 12.73 -19.37
N ILE A 386 45.42 11.72 -19.91
CA ILE A 386 44.83 10.42 -20.21
C ILE A 386 44.28 9.75 -18.95
N PHE A 387 45.05 9.78 -17.85
CA PHE A 387 44.65 9.17 -16.58
C PHE A 387 43.39 9.82 -16.01
N ASP A 388 43.30 11.15 -16.02
CA ASP A 388 42.13 11.90 -15.55
C ASP A 388 40.89 11.61 -16.41
N THR A 389 41.07 11.51 -17.73
CA THR A 389 39.98 11.19 -18.66
C THR A 389 39.46 9.77 -18.42
N LEU A 390 40.35 8.79 -18.23
CA LEU A 390 39.98 7.40 -17.89
C LEU A 390 39.20 7.31 -16.58
N ASN A 391 39.61 8.04 -15.54
CA ASN A 391 38.86 8.09 -14.28
C ASN A 391 37.47 8.70 -14.44
N THR A 392 37.34 9.72 -15.30
CA THR A 392 36.05 10.35 -15.61
C THR A 392 35.12 9.38 -16.34
N ILE A 393 35.63 8.62 -17.31
CA ILE A 393 34.85 7.57 -18.01
C ILE A 393 34.44 6.47 -17.03
N LYS A 394 35.33 6.05 -16.14
CA LYS A 394 35.06 5.01 -15.14
C LYS A 394 33.96 5.43 -14.18
N SER A 395 34.00 6.65 -13.66
CA SER A 395 32.95 7.19 -12.79
C SER A 395 31.59 7.26 -13.49
N SER A 396 31.57 7.72 -14.75
CA SER A 396 30.36 7.81 -15.58
C SER A 396 29.75 6.43 -15.87
N THR A 397 30.57 5.40 -16.11
CA THR A 397 30.10 4.03 -16.34
C THR A 397 29.51 3.39 -15.08
N THR A 398 30.09 3.64 -13.90
CA THR A 398 29.46 3.24 -12.62
C THR A 398 28.09 3.91 -12.42
N LEU A 399 27.99 5.22 -12.68
CA LEU A 399 26.72 5.95 -12.54
C LEU A 399 25.64 5.39 -13.49
N LEU A 400 26.02 5.07 -14.73
CA LEU A 400 25.11 4.47 -15.70
C LEU A 400 24.67 3.06 -15.29
N ALA A 401 25.58 2.26 -14.74
CA ALA A 401 25.28 0.93 -14.22
C ALA A 401 24.30 0.98 -13.03
N ASP A 402 24.46 1.94 -12.13
CA ASP A 402 23.55 2.13 -11.00
C ASP A 402 22.16 2.61 -11.46
N LYS A 403 22.09 3.53 -12.44
CA LYS A 403 20.82 3.91 -13.08
C LYS A 403 20.12 2.72 -13.74
N TYR A 404 20.86 1.87 -14.45
CA TYR A 404 20.31 0.67 -15.09
C TYR A 404 19.79 -0.36 -14.06
N ARG A 405 20.51 -0.52 -12.94
CA ARG A 405 20.10 -1.39 -11.84
C ARG A 405 18.81 -0.87 -11.17
N HIS A 406 18.66 0.45 -11.04
CA HIS A 406 17.43 1.06 -10.55
C HIS A 406 16.23 0.82 -11.50
N TYR A 407 16.45 0.92 -12.82
CA TYR A 407 15.43 0.64 -13.82
C TYR A 407 14.90 -0.81 -13.76
N ILE A 408 15.79 -1.80 -13.61
CA ILE A 408 15.41 -3.21 -13.45
C ILE A 408 14.51 -3.42 -12.23
N ASN A 409 14.84 -2.79 -11.10
CA ASN A 409 14.03 -2.89 -9.89
C ASN A 409 12.63 -2.27 -10.09
N CYS A 410 12.54 -1.13 -10.78
CA CYS A 410 11.25 -0.51 -11.11
C CYS A 410 10.40 -1.40 -12.04
N ASP A 411 11.00 -2.09 -13.02
CA ASP A 411 10.29 -3.04 -13.88
C ASP A 411 9.74 -4.24 -13.09
N GLU A 412 10.49 -4.71 -12.09
CA GLU A 412 10.04 -5.79 -11.20
C GLU A 412 8.86 -5.36 -10.31
N ASP A 413 8.86 -4.13 -9.81
CA ASP A 413 7.76 -3.57 -9.03
C ASP A 413 6.50 -3.34 -9.90
N ILE A 414 6.65 -2.90 -11.15
CA ILE A 414 5.54 -2.78 -12.12
C ILE A 414 4.92 -4.15 -12.40
N ARG A 415 5.73 -5.21 -12.56
CA ARG A 415 5.23 -6.58 -12.75
C ARG A 415 4.45 -7.10 -11.55
N LYS A 416 4.90 -6.80 -10.32
CA LYS A 416 4.18 -7.15 -9.09
C LYS A 416 2.82 -6.44 -9.01
N LEU A 417 2.80 -5.12 -9.26
CA LEU A 417 1.58 -4.32 -9.31
C LEU A 417 0.59 -4.83 -10.37
N SER A 418 1.10 -5.22 -11.55
CA SER A 418 0.28 -5.82 -12.62
C SER A 418 -0.32 -7.17 -12.22
N ALA A 419 0.45 -8.02 -11.53
CA ALA A 419 -0.05 -9.29 -11.00
C ALA A 419 -1.10 -9.10 -9.89
N GLU A 420 -0.89 -8.16 -8.97
CA GLU A 420 -1.87 -7.80 -7.94
C GLU A 420 -3.17 -7.27 -8.55
N TYR A 421 -3.06 -6.40 -9.55
CA TYR A 421 -4.22 -5.90 -10.30
C TYR A 421 -5.00 -7.03 -10.98
N SER A 422 -4.30 -7.98 -11.60
CA SER A 422 -4.92 -9.13 -12.28
C SER A 422 -5.66 -10.03 -11.29
N ASN A 423 -5.07 -10.32 -10.13
CA ASN A 423 -5.70 -11.10 -9.06
C ASN A 423 -6.93 -10.38 -8.47
N LEU A 424 -6.84 -9.06 -8.28
CA LEU A 424 -7.96 -8.26 -7.78
C LEU A 424 -9.13 -8.27 -8.77
N LYS A 425 -8.82 -8.12 -10.07
CA LYS A 425 -9.81 -8.19 -11.15
C LYS A 425 -10.54 -9.55 -11.17
N GLU A 426 -9.81 -10.65 -11.06
CA GLU A 426 -10.37 -12.00 -11.07
C GLU A 426 -11.29 -12.25 -9.86
N SER A 427 -10.91 -11.76 -8.67
CA SER A 427 -11.72 -11.81 -7.45
C SER A 427 -13.03 -11.00 -7.57
N ILE A 428 -12.96 -9.82 -8.21
CA ILE A 428 -14.12 -8.98 -8.49
C ILE A 428 -15.07 -9.69 -9.47
N ASP A 429 -14.54 -10.22 -10.57
CA ASP A 429 -15.34 -10.95 -11.57
C ASP A 429 -16.02 -12.18 -10.97
N LEU A 430 -15.33 -12.93 -10.11
CA LEU A 430 -15.90 -14.07 -9.39
C LEU A 430 -17.04 -13.64 -8.45
N SER A 431 -16.89 -12.50 -7.78
CA SER A 431 -17.90 -11.93 -6.89
C SER A 431 -19.13 -11.44 -7.65
N ILE A 432 -18.92 -10.76 -8.78
CA ILE A 432 -20.00 -10.34 -9.70
C ILE A 432 -20.75 -11.57 -10.21
N SER A 433 -20.04 -12.61 -10.64
CA SER A 433 -20.65 -13.85 -11.13
C SER A 433 -21.51 -14.56 -10.07
N LYS A 434 -21.02 -14.61 -8.81
CA LYS A 434 -21.81 -15.11 -7.67
C LYS A 434 -23.07 -14.28 -7.40
N ILE A 435 -22.97 -12.95 -7.49
CA ILE A 435 -24.11 -12.05 -7.31
C ILE A 435 -25.14 -12.28 -8.43
N ILE A 436 -24.70 -12.34 -9.69
CA ILE A 436 -25.57 -12.62 -10.84
C ILE A 436 -26.27 -13.97 -10.69
N SER A 437 -25.54 -15.03 -10.31
CA SER A 437 -26.11 -16.36 -10.05
C SER A 437 -27.18 -16.31 -8.95
N ARG A 438 -26.93 -15.58 -7.87
CA ARG A 438 -27.88 -15.43 -6.76
C ARG A 438 -29.12 -14.65 -7.18
N CYS A 439 -28.97 -13.59 -7.96
CA CYS A 439 -30.09 -12.86 -8.54
C CYS A 439 -30.93 -13.73 -9.49
N LYS A 440 -30.29 -14.57 -10.31
CA LYS A 440 -30.98 -15.55 -11.18
C LYS A 440 -31.72 -16.66 -10.43
N THR A 441 -31.37 -16.91 -9.16
CA THR A 441 -32.05 -17.90 -8.31
C THR A 441 -33.23 -17.28 -7.55
N ILE A 442 -33.25 -15.94 -7.43
CA ILE A 442 -34.29 -15.16 -6.73
C ILE A 442 -35.40 -14.71 -7.69
N LEU A 443 -35.04 -14.42 -8.95
CA LEU A 443 -35.96 -14.31 -10.09
C LEU A 443 -36.43 -15.71 -10.51
#